data_AF-X1K000-F1
#
_entry.id   AF-X1K000-F1
#
_cell.length_a   1.000
_cell.length_b   1.000
_cell.length_c   1.000
_cell.angle_alpha   90.00
_cell.angle_beta   90.00
_cell.angle_gamma   90.00
#
_symmetry.space_group_name_H-M   'P 1'
#
loop_
_entity.id
_entity.type
_entity.pdbx_description
1 polymer ?
#
loop_
_entity_poly.entity_id
_entity_poly.type
_entity_poly.pdbx_seq_one_letter_code
_entity_poly.pdbx_strand_id
1 'polypeptide(L)'
;TLSQTSDSDQTIFNTGLGLLKKALAEQKRSVRLIGIGVSDLVESGKQLEMLDSSARRQEQLDKAIDRIRKKYGFTAIQTGRTLLLKDIFPETGEGYTLQTPSLSR
;
A
#
# COMPACT_ATOMS: atom_id res chain seq x y z
N THR A 1 12.24 -7.18 -8.95
CA THR A 1 11.37 -6.61 -10.00
C THR A 1 10.18 -7.51 -10.18
N LEU A 2 8.99 -6.94 -10.40
CA LEU A 2 7.78 -7.72 -10.68
C LEU A 2 7.82 -8.25 -12.13
N SER A 3 7.21 -9.42 -12.38
CA SER A 3 7.14 -10.03 -13.71
C SER A 3 6.13 -9.35 -14.63
N GLN A 4 5.15 -8.65 -14.05
CA GLN A 4 4.12 -7.89 -14.75
C GLN A 4 3.89 -6.56 -14.03
N THR A 5 3.43 -5.57 -14.78
CA THR A 5 2.99 -4.28 -14.22
C THR A 5 1.74 -4.51 -13.35
N SER A 6 1.67 -3.81 -12.22
CA SER A 6 0.57 -3.94 -11.28
C SER A 6 0.32 -2.63 -10.55
N ASP A 7 -0.96 -2.29 -10.42
CA ASP A 7 -1.50 -1.16 -9.66
C ASP A 7 -2.23 -1.63 -8.38
N SER A 8 -2.20 -2.93 -8.06
CA SER A 8 -2.93 -3.47 -6.91
C SER A 8 -2.17 -3.23 -5.60
N ASP A 9 -2.89 -2.64 -4.63
CA ASP A 9 -2.44 -2.41 -3.25
C ASP A 9 -1.81 -3.67 -2.65
N GLN A 10 -2.44 -4.83 -2.86
CA GLN A 10 -2.03 -6.08 -2.23
C GLN A 10 -0.70 -6.61 -2.81
N THR A 11 -0.48 -6.44 -4.12
CA THR A 11 0.78 -6.80 -4.79
C THR A 11 1.91 -5.92 -4.26
N ILE A 12 1.71 -4.60 -4.27
CA ILE A 12 2.71 -3.63 -3.82
C ILE A 12 3.08 -3.88 -2.35
N PHE A 13 2.08 -4.09 -1.48
CA PHE A 13 2.30 -4.38 -0.07
C PHE A 13 3.08 -5.67 0.15
N ASN A 14 2.69 -6.78 -0.50
CA ASN A 14 3.34 -8.08 -0.31
C ASN A 14 4.79 -8.06 -0.79
N THR A 15 5.05 -7.41 -1.93
CA THR A 15 6.41 -7.26 -2.46
C THR A 15 7.25 -6.42 -1.53
N GLY A 16 6.77 -5.25 -1.08
CA GLY A 16 7.47 -4.41 -0.12
C GLY A 16 7.77 -5.14 1.20
N LEU A 17 6.80 -5.89 1.73
CA LEU A 17 6.96 -6.70 2.93
C LEU A 17 8.02 -7.79 2.76
N GLY A 18 8.04 -8.46 1.60
CA GLY A 18 9.05 -9.47 1.28
C GLY A 18 10.46 -8.87 1.24
N LEU A 19 10.62 -7.71 0.60
CA LEU A 19 11.89 -6.99 0.55
C LEU A 19 12.36 -6.56 1.95
N LEU A 20 11.45 -6.01 2.75
CA LEU A 20 11.74 -5.62 4.13
C LEU A 20 12.19 -6.82 4.98
N LYS A 21 11.46 -7.94 4.91
CA LYS A 21 11.82 -9.15 5.65
C LYS A 21 13.21 -9.66 5.28
N LYS A 22 13.55 -9.66 3.99
CA LYS A 22 14.87 -10.05 3.51
C LYS A 22 15.96 -9.13 4.07
N ALA A 23 15.77 -7.81 3.96
CA ALA A 23 16.74 -6.83 4.48
C ALA A 23 16.95 -6.97 6.00
N LEU A 24 15.88 -7.19 6.77
CA LEU A 24 15.95 -7.41 8.22
C LEU A 24 16.63 -8.73 8.60
N ALA A 25 16.48 -9.78 7.78
CA ALA A 25 17.15 -11.06 7.99
C ALA A 25 18.67 -10.95 7.75
N GLU A 26 19.08 -10.20 6.72
CA GLU A 26 20.48 -9.93 6.40
C GLU A 26 21.13 -8.98 7.42
N GLN A 27 20.40 -7.96 7.87
CA GLN A 27 20.90 -6.94 8.79
C GLN A 27 19.90 -6.69 9.93
N LYS A 28 20.22 -7.20 11.12
CA LYS A 28 19.44 -7.01 12.36
C LYS A 28 19.63 -5.61 12.97
N ARG A 29 19.44 -4.56 12.18
CA ARG A 29 19.56 -3.16 12.61
C ARG A 29 18.17 -2.53 12.74
N SER A 30 18.05 -1.59 13.67
CA SER A 30 16.82 -0.80 13.82
C SER A 30 16.54 0.01 12.55
N VAL A 31 15.32 -0.07 12.05
CA VAL A 31 14.88 0.67 10.86
C VAL A 31 14.31 2.01 11.30
N ARG A 32 14.84 3.11 10.71
CA ARG A 32 14.39 4.48 11.02
C ARG A 32 13.40 5.02 9.97
N LEU A 33 13.49 4.55 8.74
CA LEU A 33 12.68 5.01 7.62
C LEU A 33 12.35 3.83 6.70
N ILE A 34 11.09 3.75 6.29
CA ILE A 34 10.59 2.80 5.30
C ILE A 34 9.79 3.61 4.29
N GLY A 35 10.10 3.39 3.02
CA GLY A 35 9.35 3.94 1.90
C GLY A 35 9.21 2.88 0.81
N ILE A 36 8.12 2.94 0.05
CA ILE A 36 7.94 2.15 -1.16
C ILE A 36 8.04 3.11 -2.33
N GLY A 37 9.00 2.86 -3.22
CA GLY A 37 9.14 3.56 -4.49
C GLY A 37 8.70 2.65 -5.64
N VAL A 38 8.01 3.21 -6.63
CA VAL A 38 7.64 2.53 -7.87
C VAL A 38 8.36 3.19 -9.04
N SER A 39 8.74 2.38 -10.03
CA SER A 39 9.40 2.81 -11.27
C SER A 39 8.68 2.19 -12.46
N ASP A 40 9.08 2.56 -13.68
CA ASP A 40 8.60 1.95 -14.93
C ASP A 40 7.08 2.06 -15.09
N LEU A 41 6.55 3.25 -14.79
CA LEU A 41 5.12 3.56 -14.95
C LEU A 41 4.73 3.48 -16.42
N VAL A 42 3.70 2.69 -16.72
CA VAL A 42 3.14 2.52 -18.06
C VAL A 42 1.76 3.15 -18.16
N GLU A 43 1.31 3.46 -19.37
CA GLU A 43 -0.06 3.91 -19.59
C GLU A 43 -1.08 2.88 -19.09
N SER A 44 -2.29 3.38 -18.81
CA SER A 44 -3.40 2.54 -18.34
C SER A 44 -3.81 1.54 -19.43
N GLY A 45 -3.28 0.33 -19.34
CA GLY A 45 -3.58 -0.77 -20.24
C GLY A 45 -2.98 -2.06 -19.70
N LYS A 46 -3.83 -2.96 -19.21
CA LYS A 46 -3.40 -4.28 -18.75
C LYS A 46 -4.12 -5.36 -19.55
N GLN A 47 -3.38 -6.39 -19.94
CA GLN A 47 -3.98 -7.58 -20.52
C GLN A 47 -4.81 -8.30 -19.45
N LEU A 48 -6.10 -8.49 -19.71
CA LEU A 48 -6.98 -9.21 -18.81
C LEU A 48 -6.66 -10.71 -18.88
N GLU A 49 -6.56 -11.32 -17.71
CA GLU A 49 -6.56 -12.78 -17.57
C GLU A 49 -7.88 -13.32 -18.11
N MET A 50 -7.84 -14.25 -19.07
CA MET A 50 -9.07 -14.78 -19.69
C MET A 50 -9.90 -15.64 -18.72
N LEU A 51 -9.28 -16.20 -17.68
CA LEU A 51 -9.90 -17.21 -16.81
C LEU A 51 -9.89 -16.84 -15.30
N ASP A 52 -9.18 -15.78 -14.90
CA ASP A 52 -9.07 -15.43 -13.49
C ASP A 52 -10.15 -14.41 -13.05
N SER A 53 -11.28 -14.94 -12.58
CA SER A 53 -12.35 -14.15 -11.98
C SER A 53 -11.96 -13.44 -10.69
N SER A 54 -10.95 -13.95 -9.97
CA SER A 54 -10.51 -13.38 -8.69
C SER A 54 -9.74 -12.07 -8.88
N ALA A 55 -8.88 -12.01 -9.90
CA ALA A 55 -8.15 -10.80 -10.29
C ALA A 55 -9.12 -9.65 -10.64
N ARG A 56 -10.17 -9.95 -11.41
CA ARG A 56 -11.21 -8.98 -11.77
C ARG A 56 -11.99 -8.47 -10.55
N ARG A 57 -12.31 -9.36 -9.61
CA ARG A 57 -13.00 -8.98 -8.37
C ARG A 57 -12.12 -8.06 -7.51
N GLN A 58 -10.83 -8.38 -7.40
CA GLN A 58 -9.88 -7.57 -6.65
C GLN A 58 -9.72 -6.18 -7.28
N GLU A 59 -9.59 -6.09 -8.60
CA GLU A 59 -9.51 -4.82 -9.32
C GLU A 59 -10.75 -3.94 -9.10
N GLN A 60 -11.94 -4.53 -9.13
CA GLN A 60 -13.18 -3.81 -8.85
C GLN A 60 -13.25 -3.31 -7.39
N LEU A 61 -12.73 -4.10 -6.45
CA LEU A 61 -12.65 -3.72 -5.04
C LEU A 61 -11.68 -2.55 -4.85
N ASP A 62 -10.47 -2.65 -5.41
CA ASP A 62 -9.44 -1.61 -5.33
C ASP A 62 -10.00 -0.28 -5.89
N LYS A 63 -10.63 -0.33 -7.08
CA LYS A 63 -11.32 0.83 -7.68
C LYS A 63 -12.44 1.40 -6.81
N ALA A 64 -13.21 0.56 -6.12
CA ALA A 64 -14.27 1.01 -5.24
C ALA A 64 -13.72 1.72 -4.00
N ILE A 65 -12.66 1.16 -3.40
CA ILE A 65 -11.94 1.75 -2.27
C ILE A 65 -11.38 3.12 -2.65
N ASP A 66 -10.72 3.22 -3.80
CA ASP A 66 -10.14 4.48 -4.28
C ASP A 66 -11.21 5.57 -4.49
N ARG A 67 -12.36 5.21 -5.05
CA ARG A 67 -13.48 6.14 -5.20
C ARG A 67 -13.99 6.66 -3.86
N ILE A 68 -14.09 5.79 -2.85
CA ILE A 68 -14.51 6.17 -1.50
C ILE A 68 -13.48 7.10 -0.89
N ARG A 69 -12.18 6.75 -0.94
CA ARG A 69 -11.09 7.56 -0.40
C ARG A 69 -11.00 8.93 -1.07
N LYS A 70 -11.15 8.98 -2.40
CA LYS A 70 -11.15 10.24 -3.16
C LYS A 70 -12.30 11.17 -2.76
N LYS A 71 -13.46 10.61 -2.39
CA LYS A 71 -14.65 11.40 -2.05
C LYS A 71 -14.71 11.80 -0.58
N TYR A 72 -14.30 10.90 0.32
CA TYR A 72 -14.54 11.05 1.77
C TYR A 72 -13.24 11.12 2.60
N GLY A 73 -12.07 11.07 1.95
CA GLY A 73 -10.77 11.07 2.61
C GLY A 73 -10.18 9.67 2.83
N PHE A 74 -8.87 9.61 3.05
CA PHE A 74 -8.14 8.34 3.13
C PHE A 74 -8.62 7.43 4.26
N THR A 75 -9.00 8.00 5.40
CA THR A 75 -9.42 7.26 6.59
C THR A 75 -10.89 6.80 6.55
N ALA A 76 -11.65 7.18 5.52
CA ALA A 76 -13.07 6.85 5.38
C ALA A 76 -13.35 5.36 5.17
N ILE A 77 -12.38 4.62 4.62
CA ILE A 77 -12.45 3.16 4.48
C ILE A 77 -11.09 2.54 4.78
N GLN A 78 -11.11 1.50 5.60
CA GLN A 78 -9.91 0.85 6.12
C GLN A 78 -10.06 -0.65 6.09
N THR A 79 -8.94 -1.34 5.93
CA THR A 79 -8.91 -2.79 6.08
C THR A 79 -8.89 -3.14 7.58
N GLY A 80 -9.35 -4.33 7.95
CA GLY A 80 -9.27 -4.79 9.35
C GLY A 80 -7.84 -4.77 9.91
N ARG A 81 -6.82 -4.94 9.04
CA ARG A 81 -5.40 -4.86 9.42
C ARG A 81 -4.97 -3.46 9.88
N THR A 82 -5.62 -2.43 9.36
CA THR A 82 -5.28 -1.02 9.63
C THR A 82 -6.21 -0.37 10.65
N LEU A 83 -7.25 -1.08 11.11
CA LEU A 83 -8.28 -0.52 12.01
C LEU A 83 -7.69 0.04 13.31
N LEU A 84 -6.71 -0.67 13.89
CA LEU A 84 -6.03 -0.24 15.13
C LEU A 84 -5.21 1.05 14.96
N LEU A 85 -4.86 1.43 13.72
CA LEU A 85 -4.08 2.66 13.50
C LEU A 85 -4.87 3.90 13.88
N LYS A 86 -6.21 3.85 13.80
CA LYS A 86 -7.10 4.93 14.21
C LYS A 86 -7.00 5.27 15.69
N ASP A 87 -6.78 4.26 16.51
CA ASP A 87 -6.69 4.43 17.97
C ASP A 87 -5.31 4.93 18.39
N ILE A 88 -4.29 4.73 17.54
CA ILE A 88 -2.88 4.98 17.86
C ILE A 88 -2.40 6.32 17.28
N PHE A 89 -2.88 6.71 16.10
CA PHE A 89 -2.40 7.89 15.38
C PHE A 89 -3.52 8.89 15.10
N PRO A 90 -3.25 10.20 15.25
CA PRO A 90 -4.22 11.22 14.88
C PRO A 90 -4.49 11.21 13.37
N GLU A 91 -5.75 11.34 13.01
CA GLU A 91 -6.20 11.46 11.62
C GLU A 91 -5.96 12.88 11.09
N THR A 92 -5.58 12.97 9.82
CA THR A 92 -5.48 14.19 9.00
C THR A 92 -6.26 13.97 7.70
N GLY A 93 -6.53 15.04 6.96
CA GLY A 93 -7.29 14.96 5.70
C GLY A 93 -6.71 13.98 4.67
N GLU A 94 -5.39 13.73 4.71
CA GLU A 94 -4.71 12.81 3.78
C GLU A 94 -4.35 11.45 4.39
N GLY A 95 -4.62 11.20 5.68
CA GLY A 95 -4.29 9.93 6.33
C GLY A 95 -3.89 10.07 7.79
N TYR A 96 -2.93 9.28 8.24
CA TYR A 96 -2.45 9.31 9.63
C TYR A 96 -1.19 10.16 9.76
N THR A 97 -1.15 11.03 10.77
CA THR A 97 0.13 11.67 11.15
C THR A 97 0.92 10.72 12.03
N LEU A 98 2.01 10.19 11.47
CA LEU A 98 3.00 9.47 12.25
C LEU A 98 3.83 10.48 13.02
N GLN A 99 3.52 10.70 14.30
CA GLN A 99 4.36 11.49 15.19
C GLN A 99 5.61 10.69 15.54
N THR A 100 6.58 10.66 14.63
CA THR A 100 7.90 10.09 14.90
C THR A 100 8.87 11.23 15.24
N PRO A 101 9.45 11.25 16.47
CA PRO A 101 10.42 12.27 16.87
C PRO A 101 11.76 12.19 16.12
N SER A 102 11.92 11.28 15.15
CA SER A 102 13.18 11.01 14.45
C SER A 102 13.45 11.85 13.20
N LEU A 103 12.62 12.86 12.91
CA LEU A 103 12.72 13.70 11.71
C LEU A 103 13.05 15.18 11.97
N SER A 104 13.46 15.55 13.19
CA SER A 104 14.11 16.84 13.42
C SER A 104 15.63 16.68 13.29
N ARG A 105 16.15 17.03 12.11
CA ARG A 105 17.55 17.46 11.96
C ARG A 105 17.70 18.46 10.84
#